data_AF-A0A955FLJ4-F1
#
_entry.id   AF-A0A955FLJ4-F1
#
_cell.length_a   1.000
_cell.length_b   1.000
_cell.length_c   1.000
_cell.angle_alpha   90.00
_cell.angle_beta   90.00
_cell.angle_gamma   90.00
#
_symmetry.space_group_name_H-M   'P 1'
#
loop_
_entity.id
_entity.type
_entity.pdbx_description
1 polymer ?
#
loop_
_entity_poly.entity_id
_entity_poly.type
_entity_poly.pdbx_seq_one_letter_code
_entity_poly.pdbx_strand_id
1 'polypeptide(L)'
;MTYSSSLAVGRQRYAARSQNITGFKSKDKAIGPVSNTIILIVLACLVGLLYLTQVTKTNAYSYKINDIKNKQAGLREEHDQLAIDSARLQAQERIKNSEVAGKLVSTVPSGVVAN
;
A
#
# COMPACT_ATOMS: atom_id res chain seq x y z
N MET A 1 25.07 -82.94 -28.80
CA MET A 1 25.30 -82.94 -27.34
C MET A 1 25.66 -81.53 -26.93
N THR A 2 24.79 -80.92 -26.13
CA THR A 2 24.81 -79.52 -25.70
C THR A 2 25.42 -79.41 -24.31
N TYR A 3 26.41 -78.54 -24.14
CA TYR A 3 26.85 -78.08 -22.82
C TYR A 3 26.43 -76.62 -22.66
N SER A 4 25.33 -76.42 -21.94
CA SER A 4 24.96 -75.15 -21.34
C SER A 4 25.01 -75.35 -19.83
N SER A 5 25.90 -74.64 -19.15
CA SER A 5 25.73 -74.41 -17.72
C SER A 5 26.27 -73.03 -17.41
N SER A 6 25.33 -72.13 -17.20
CA SER A 6 25.49 -70.73 -16.82
C SER A 6 26.14 -70.60 -15.44
N LEU A 7 27.25 -69.88 -15.35
CA LEU A 7 27.78 -69.36 -14.09
C LEU A 7 26.95 -68.13 -13.68
N ALA A 8 25.83 -68.38 -12.99
CA ALA A 8 25.17 -67.32 -12.22
C ALA A 8 26.00 -67.06 -10.94
N VAL A 9 26.97 -66.17 -11.03
CA VAL A 9 27.68 -65.63 -9.86
C VAL A 9 26.69 -64.78 -9.06
N GLY A 10 26.02 -65.42 -8.12
CA GLY A 10 25.21 -64.76 -7.11
C GLY A 10 26.10 -63.90 -6.22
N ARG A 11 26.16 -62.59 -6.48
CA ARG A 11 26.65 -61.60 -5.51
C ARG A 11 25.62 -61.39 -4.39
N GLN A 12 25.21 -62.46 -3.72
CA GLN A 12 24.64 -62.38 -2.39
C GLN A 12 25.78 -62.66 -1.41
N ARG A 13 26.53 -61.61 -1.07
CA ARG A 13 27.35 -61.64 0.13
C ARG A 13 26.39 -61.69 1.31
N TYR A 14 26.08 -62.90 1.74
CA TYR A 14 25.43 -63.15 3.01
C TYR A 14 26.29 -62.49 4.09
N ALA A 15 25.71 -61.50 4.78
CA ALA A 15 26.22 -61.06 6.07
C ALA A 15 26.35 -62.31 6.95
N ALA A 16 27.58 -62.66 7.33
CA ALA A 16 27.82 -63.83 8.16
C ALA A 16 27.15 -63.62 9.53
N ARG A 17 26.53 -64.68 10.04
CA ARG A 17 25.90 -64.69 11.38
C ARG A 17 26.96 -64.35 12.43
N SER A 18 26.66 -63.40 13.31
CA SER A 18 27.58 -62.81 14.32
C SER A 18 28.55 -61.73 13.81
N GLN A 19 28.21 -60.99 12.75
CA GLN A 19 28.91 -59.73 12.46
C GLN A 19 28.09 -58.54 13.00
N ASN A 20 28.71 -57.74 13.85
CA ASN A 20 28.11 -56.54 14.45
C ASN A 20 28.14 -55.41 13.41
N ILE A 21 27.19 -55.40 12.49
CA ILE A 21 27.11 -54.40 11.42
C ILE A 21 26.42 -53.17 12.01
N THR A 22 27.21 -52.15 12.36
CA THR A 22 26.65 -50.86 12.77
C THR A 22 26.22 -50.09 11.52
N GLY A 23 24.91 -49.93 11.35
CA GLY A 23 24.38 -49.05 10.32
C GLY A 23 24.69 -47.60 10.69
N PHE A 24 25.60 -46.95 9.95
CA PHE A 24 25.76 -45.50 10.02
C PHE A 24 24.50 -44.85 9.46
N LYS A 25 23.52 -44.59 10.33
CA LYS A 25 22.46 -43.65 10.00
C LYS A 25 23.10 -42.27 10.04
N SER A 26 23.18 -41.61 8.89
CA SER A 26 23.47 -40.17 8.84
C SER A 26 22.42 -39.52 9.73
N LYS A 27 22.83 -39.04 10.90
CA LYS A 27 21.93 -38.32 11.79
C LYS A 27 21.70 -37.00 11.07
N ASP A 28 20.57 -36.91 10.37
CA ASP A 28 20.12 -35.65 9.77
C ASP A 28 20.34 -34.58 10.82
N LYS A 29 21.05 -33.52 10.43
CA LYS A 29 21.50 -32.47 11.33
C LYS A 29 20.27 -31.66 11.76
N ALA A 30 19.46 -32.28 12.60
CA ALA A 30 18.27 -31.71 13.17
C ALA A 30 18.75 -30.60 14.08
N ILE A 31 18.25 -29.41 13.78
CA ILE A 31 18.39 -28.23 14.61
C ILE A 31 17.92 -28.64 16.01
N GLY A 32 18.82 -28.55 17.01
CA GLY A 32 18.50 -29.00 18.36
C GLY A 32 17.27 -28.26 18.92
N PRO A 33 16.56 -28.84 19.90
CA PRO A 33 15.30 -28.27 20.42
C PRO A 33 15.44 -26.81 20.87
N VAL A 34 16.61 -26.43 21.41
CA VAL A 34 16.94 -25.04 21.80
C VAL A 34 17.07 -24.10 20.60
N SER A 35 17.67 -24.55 19.49
CA SER A 35 17.81 -23.69 18.32
C SER A 35 16.48 -23.54 17.59
N ASN A 36 15.61 -24.56 17.62
CA ASN A 36 14.25 -24.44 17.07
C ASN A 36 13.40 -23.44 17.85
N THR A 37 13.45 -23.45 19.19
CA THR A 37 12.69 -22.48 19.99
C THR A 37 13.18 -21.04 19.80
N ILE A 38 14.49 -20.83 19.71
CA ILE A 38 15.06 -19.51 19.41
C ILE A 38 14.58 -19.00 18.04
N ILE A 39 14.59 -19.86 17.02
CA ILE A 39 14.09 -19.50 15.68
C ILE A 39 12.62 -19.11 15.75
N LEU A 40 11.77 -19.86 16.48
CA LEU A 40 10.35 -19.52 16.64
C LEU A 40 10.14 -18.18 17.35
N ILE A 41 10.92 -17.88 18.38
CA ILE A 41 10.86 -16.59 19.10
C ILE A 41 11.25 -15.44 18.17
N VAL A 42 12.34 -15.60 17.41
CA VAL A 42 12.79 -14.59 16.44
C VAL A 42 11.73 -14.38 15.37
N LEU A 43 11.12 -15.45 14.86
CA LEU A 43 10.08 -15.37 13.83
C LEU A 43 8.82 -14.65 14.35
N ALA A 44 8.39 -14.98 15.58
CA ALA A 44 7.29 -14.27 16.24
C ALA A 44 7.59 -12.78 16.45
N CYS A 45 8.82 -12.45 16.85
CA CYS A 45 9.29 -11.06 16.98
C CYS A 45 9.27 -10.33 15.65
N LEU A 46 9.77 -10.95 14.57
CA LEU A 46 9.76 -10.36 13.23
C LEU A 46 8.34 -10.08 12.73
N VAL A 47 7.38 -10.99 12.96
CA VAL A 47 5.97 -10.76 12.64
C VAL A 47 5.41 -9.60 13.46
N GLY A 48 5.72 -9.52 14.75
CA GLY A 48 5.32 -8.41 15.63
C GLY A 48 5.87 -7.06 15.16
N LEU A 49 7.14 -7.01 14.74
CA LEU A 49 7.77 -5.81 14.20
C LEU A 49 7.19 -5.39 12.85
N LEU A 50 6.85 -6.36 11.99
CA LEU A 50 6.15 -6.12 10.73
C LEU A 50 4.76 -5.54 10.96
N TYR A 51 4.04 -6.03 11.96
CA TYR A 51 2.74 -5.49 12.34
C TYR A 51 2.86 -4.05 12.85
N LEU A 52 3.83 -3.78 13.73
CA LEU A 52 4.06 -2.44 14.25
C LEU A 52 4.43 -1.44 13.15
N THR A 53 5.26 -1.84 12.17
CA THR A 53 5.61 -0.97 11.03
C THR A 53 4.41 -0.69 10.12
N GLN A 54 3.50 -1.64 9.94
CA GLN A 54 2.24 -1.40 9.21
C GLN A 54 1.35 -0.38 9.94
N VAL A 55 1.21 -0.50 11.26
CA VAL A 55 0.43 0.45 12.07
C VAL A 55 1.04 1.86 12.00
N THR A 56 2.36 2.00 12.15
CA THR A 56 3.04 3.31 12.08
C THR A 56 2.93 3.96 10.69
N LYS A 57 3.10 3.19 9.62
CA LYS A 57 2.95 3.70 8.24
C LYS A 57 1.50 4.10 7.95
N THR A 58 0.52 3.29 8.35
CA THR A 58 -0.90 3.60 8.17
C THR A 58 -1.29 4.89 8.90
N ASN A 59 -0.80 5.09 10.12
CA ASN A 59 -1.03 6.33 10.88
C ASN A 59 -0.47 7.56 10.15
N ALA A 60 0.74 7.48 9.61
CA ALA A 60 1.36 8.59 8.88
C ALA A 60 0.64 8.90 7.55
N TYR A 61 0.17 7.89 6.82
CA TYR A 61 -0.59 8.09 5.59
C TYR A 61 -1.97 8.71 5.85
N SER A 62 -2.63 8.32 6.93
CA SER A 62 -3.93 8.91 7.33
C SER A 62 -3.85 10.42 7.56
N TYR A 63 -2.79 10.92 8.22
CA TYR A 63 -2.59 12.36 8.39
C TYR A 63 -2.37 13.09 7.07
N LYS A 64 -1.54 12.53 6.17
CA LYS A 64 -1.33 13.12 4.84
C LYS A 64 -2.61 13.15 4.00
N ILE A 65 -3.41 12.09 4.09
CA ILE A 65 -4.71 12.01 3.39
C ILE A 65 -5.68 13.07 3.90
N ASN A 66 -5.78 13.26 5.22
CA ASN A 66 -6.64 14.27 5.80
C ASN A 66 -6.18 15.69 5.43
N ASP A 67 -4.88 15.96 5.45
CA ASP A 67 -4.33 17.26 5.04
C ASP A 67 -4.63 17.55 3.56
N ILE A 68 -4.42 16.57 2.66
CA ILE A 68 -4.75 16.71 1.23
C ILE A 68 -6.25 16.92 1.02
N LYS A 69 -7.10 16.16 1.73
CA LYS A 69 -8.57 16.32 1.64
C LYS A 69 -9.02 17.71 2.11
N ASN A 70 -8.46 18.21 3.20
CA ASN A 70 -8.78 19.54 3.71
C ASN A 70 -8.35 20.63 2.73
N LYS A 71 -7.14 20.52 2.17
CA LYS A 71 -6.66 21.44 1.11
C LYS A 71 -7.54 21.39 -0.13
N GLN A 72 -7.93 20.19 -0.56
CA GLN A 72 -8.81 20.02 -1.71
C GLN A 72 -10.20 20.64 -1.47
N ALA A 73 -10.77 20.48 -0.27
CA ALA A 73 -12.03 21.10 0.10
C ALA A 73 -11.94 22.64 0.05
N GLY A 74 -10.88 23.22 0.63
CA GLY A 74 -10.66 24.67 0.59
C GLY A 74 -10.45 25.21 -0.83
N LEU A 75 -9.61 24.54 -1.64
CA LEU A 75 -9.38 24.90 -3.04
C LEU A 75 -10.67 24.83 -3.88
N ARG A 76 -11.55 23.88 -3.58
CA ARG A 76 -12.83 23.74 -4.28
C ARG A 76 -13.80 24.86 -3.92
N GLU A 77 -13.86 25.24 -2.64
CA GLU A 77 -14.64 26.38 -2.19
C GLU A 77 -14.16 27.69 -2.83
N GLU A 78 -12.84 27.92 -2.85
CA GLU A 78 -12.24 29.10 -3.49
C GLU A 78 -12.54 29.15 -5.00
N HIS A 79 -12.45 28.00 -5.69
CA HIS A 79 -12.80 27.89 -7.09
C HIS A 79 -14.28 28.24 -7.34
N ASP A 80 -15.19 27.73 -6.52
CA ASP A 80 -16.62 28.00 -6.66
C ASP A 80 -16.94 29.48 -6.39
N GLN A 81 -16.27 30.11 -5.42
CA GLN A 81 -16.38 31.55 -5.17
C GLN A 81 -15.87 32.37 -6.37
N LEU A 82 -14.69 32.04 -6.90
CA LEU A 82 -14.12 32.71 -8.07
C LEU A 82 -15.00 32.53 -9.32
N ALA A 83 -15.61 31.36 -9.49
CA ALA A 83 -16.56 31.11 -10.56
C ALA A 83 -17.79 32.03 -10.45
N ILE A 84 -18.36 32.16 -9.25
CA ILE A 84 -19.48 33.08 -8.99
C ILE A 84 -19.09 34.53 -9.26
N ASP A 85 -17.93 34.98 -8.77
CA ASP A 85 -17.50 36.35 -8.95
C ASP A 85 -17.17 36.67 -10.41
N SER A 86 -16.59 35.73 -11.15
CA SER A 86 -16.40 35.88 -12.59
C SER A 86 -17.73 35.99 -13.34
N ALA A 87 -18.74 35.19 -12.96
CA ALA A 87 -20.08 35.26 -13.55
C ALA A 87 -20.76 36.61 -13.23
N ARG A 88 -20.58 37.12 -12.01
CA ARG A 88 -21.07 38.46 -11.61
C ARG A 88 -20.41 39.56 -12.43
N LEU A 89 -19.09 39.51 -12.61
CA LEU A 89 -18.36 40.49 -13.43
C LEU A 89 -18.84 40.45 -14.88
N GLN A 90 -19.04 39.25 -15.45
CA GLN A 90 -19.60 39.11 -16.80
C GLN A 90 -21.03 39.65 -16.90
N ALA A 91 -21.88 39.42 -15.89
CA ALA A 91 -23.24 39.97 -15.87
C ALA A 91 -23.22 41.50 -15.81
N GLN A 92 -22.36 42.09 -14.98
CA GLN A 92 -22.19 43.55 -14.93
C GLN A 92 -21.72 44.12 -16.26
N GLU A 93 -20.76 43.46 -16.91
CA GLU A 93 -20.26 43.88 -18.23
C GLU A 93 -21.37 43.80 -19.29
N ARG A 94 -22.20 42.76 -19.28
CA ARG A 94 -23.38 42.66 -20.17
C ARG A 94 -24.41 43.75 -19.91
N ILE A 95 -24.67 44.10 -18.66
CA ILE A 95 -25.61 45.17 -18.31
C ILE A 95 -25.08 46.53 -18.81
N LYS A 96 -23.80 46.83 -18.58
CA LYS A 96 -23.15 48.05 -19.08
C LYS A 96 -23.22 48.18 -20.60
N ASN A 97 -22.99 47.08 -21.30
CA ASN A 97 -23.02 47.02 -22.76
C ASN A 97 -24.43 46.82 -23.33
N SER A 98 -25.48 46.76 -22.49
CA SER A 98 -26.85 46.59 -22.96
C SER A 98 -27.41 47.89 -23.53
N GLU A 99 -28.26 47.75 -24.55
CA GLU A 99 -28.92 48.88 -25.21
C GLU A 99 -29.80 49.71 -24.26
N VAL A 100 -30.28 49.10 -23.17
CA VAL A 100 -31.04 49.76 -22.10
C VAL A 100 -30.15 50.72 -21.32
N ALA A 101 -28.92 50.31 -20.97
CA ALA A 101 -27.97 51.17 -20.27
C ALA A 101 -27.50 52.36 -21.13
N GLY A 102 -27.34 52.15 -22.44
CA GLY A 102 -27.04 53.23 -23.39
C GLY A 102 -28.15 54.28 -23.54
N LYS A 103 -29.39 53.92 -23.18
CA LYS A 103 -30.55 54.83 -23.16
C LYS A 103 -30.76 55.52 -21.81
N LEU A 104 -29.98 55.18 -20.77
CA LEU A 104 -30.04 55.87 -19.47
C LEU A 104 -29.30 57.20 -19.56
N VAL A 105 -30.00 58.30 -19.21
CA VAL A 105 -29.39 59.61 -19.04
C VAL A 105 -28.64 59.64 -17.71
N SER A 106 -27.39 60.11 -17.73
CA SER A 106 -26.59 60.31 -16.51
C SER A 106 -27.24 61.38 -15.63
N THR A 107 -27.93 60.95 -14.57
CA THR A 107 -28.48 61.84 -13.55
C THR A 107 -27.49 61.95 -12.40
N VAL A 108 -26.88 63.12 -12.22
CA VAL A 108 -26.10 63.45 -11.03
C VAL A 108 -27.06 63.44 -9.82
N PRO A 109 -26.73 62.79 -8.69
CA PRO A 109 -27.60 62.78 -7.52
C PRO A 109 -27.78 64.21 -7.01
N SER A 110 -28.99 64.77 -7.12
CA SER A 110 -29.31 66.09 -6.56
C SER A 110 -29.57 65.96 -5.06
N GLY A 111 -28.50 65.86 -4.28
CA GLY A 111 -28.53 66.00 -2.83
C GLY A 111 -28.56 64.68 -2.05
N VAL A 112 -27.65 64.58 -1.10
CA VAL A 112 -27.71 63.64 0.02
C VAL A 112 -28.64 64.23 1.08
N VAL A 113 -29.69 63.49 1.46
CA VAL A 113 -30.46 63.81 2.68
C VAL A 113 -29.60 63.38 3.86
N ALA A 114 -29.08 64.37 4.60
CA ALA A 114 -28.43 64.14 5.87
C ALA A 114 -29.50 63.82 6.93
N ASN A 115 -29.39 62.68 7.59
CA ASN A 115 -30.09 62.33 8.83
C ASN A 115 -29.05 62.16 9.94
#